data_AF-A0A1I0FCR5-F1
#
_entry.id   AF-A0A1I0FCR5-F1
#
_cell.length_a   1.000
_cell.length_b   1.000
_cell.length_c   1.000
_cell.angle_alpha   90.00
_cell.angle_beta   90.00
_cell.angle_gamma   90.00
#
_symmetry.space_group_name_H-M   'P 1'
#
loop_
_entity.id
_entity.type
_entity.pdbx_description
1 polymer ?
#
loop_
_entity_poly.entity_id
_entity_poly.type
_entity_poly.pdbx_seq_one_letter_code
_entity_poly.pdbx_strand_id
1 'polypeptide(L)'
;MLGGFVLAAAVTIVLVMPPSIDPAAAQFTQTSAGPLTAADRDLLVKVRQAGLWEMPAGDMAQTRAESQRVKEVGRLIMEDHKKLDALTVQAAKKLGVVIPDEPNADQQRWLAQLAAESGPAFDKDYANLLRAAHGKVFTVVAGVRSGTRNTEIRKFAAEGINFVMRHMALLESTGLVDFQQLPEPPTPSPAPPVALAVDTRRH
;
A
#
# COMPACT_ATOMS: atom_id res chain seq x y z
N MET A 1 59.25 -26.55 -52.31
CA MET A 1 58.78 -25.16 -52.33
C MET A 1 57.27 -25.16 -52.44
N LEU A 2 56.59 -24.52 -51.47
CA LEU A 2 55.21 -24.02 -51.46
C LEU A 2 54.05 -24.99 -51.82
N GLY A 3 52.93 -25.05 -51.11
CA GLY A 3 52.43 -24.28 -49.98
C GLY A 3 51.11 -24.89 -49.52
N GLY A 4 50.90 -24.96 -48.21
CA GLY A 4 49.70 -25.49 -47.58
C GLY A 4 48.60 -24.43 -47.48
N PHE A 5 47.36 -24.85 -47.70
CA PHE A 5 46.16 -24.11 -47.30
C PHE A 5 45.42 -24.94 -46.26
N VAL A 6 45.48 -24.50 -45.01
CA VAL A 6 44.63 -25.01 -43.93
C VAL A 6 43.38 -24.13 -43.90
N LEU A 7 42.24 -24.68 -44.33
CA LEU A 7 40.95 -24.05 -44.12
C LEU A 7 40.58 -24.17 -42.64
N ALA A 8 40.61 -23.06 -41.91
CA ALA A 8 40.02 -22.96 -40.59
C ALA A 8 38.50 -22.77 -40.74
N ALA A 9 37.73 -23.84 -40.51
CA ALA A 9 36.28 -23.73 -40.37
C ALA A 9 35.96 -23.12 -39.00
N ALA A 10 35.57 -21.84 -38.99
CA ALA A 10 35.06 -21.19 -37.79
C ALA A 10 33.66 -21.73 -37.49
N VAL A 11 33.54 -22.61 -36.50
CA VAL A 11 32.26 -23.04 -35.95
C VAL A 11 31.67 -21.87 -35.16
N THR A 12 30.71 -21.16 -35.76
CA THR A 12 29.91 -20.17 -35.04
C THR A 12 28.91 -20.91 -34.15
N ILE A 13 29.24 -21.07 -32.87
CA ILE A 13 28.27 -21.54 -31.87
C ILE A 13 27.25 -20.42 -31.68
N VAL A 14 26.12 -20.51 -32.37
CA VAL A 14 24.94 -19.71 -32.04
C VAL A 14 24.43 -20.25 -30.71
N LEU A 15 24.79 -19.57 -29.62
CA LEU A 15 24.20 -19.81 -28.31
C LEU A 15 22.72 -19.39 -28.41
N VAL A 16 21.85 -20.34 -28.78
CA VAL A 16 20.41 -20.18 -28.60
C VAL A 16 20.20 -20.19 -27.10
N MET A 17 20.16 -19.00 -26.50
CA MET A 17 19.70 -18.88 -25.12
C MET A 17 18.26 -19.44 -25.10
N PRO A 18 17.93 -20.37 -24.19
CA PRO A 18 16.53 -20.72 -23.99
C PRO A 18 15.78 -19.42 -23.66
N PRO A 19 14.53 -19.23 -24.11
CA PRO A 19 13.74 -18.12 -23.62
C PRO A 19 13.78 -18.18 -22.10
N SER A 20 14.32 -17.14 -21.46
CA SER A 20 14.23 -16.98 -20.02
C SER A 20 12.75 -17.06 -19.67
N ILE A 21 12.31 -18.17 -19.09
CA ILE A 21 10.95 -18.30 -18.60
C ILE A 21 10.90 -17.42 -17.36
N ASP A 22 10.26 -16.26 -17.50
CA ASP A 22 10.08 -15.22 -16.49
C ASP A 22 9.65 -15.84 -15.14
N PRO A 23 10.40 -15.64 -14.04
CA PRO A 23 10.19 -16.39 -12.79
C PRO A 23 8.89 -16.04 -12.06
N ALA A 24 8.16 -15.02 -12.52
CA ALA A 24 6.85 -14.64 -12.04
C ALA A 24 6.22 -13.70 -13.08
N ALA A 25 5.59 -14.23 -14.12
CA ALA A 25 4.56 -13.45 -14.80
C ALA A 25 3.48 -13.16 -13.75
N ALA A 26 3.66 -12.08 -12.97
CA ALA A 26 2.67 -11.57 -12.05
C ALA A 26 1.39 -11.52 -12.86
N GLN A 27 0.36 -12.26 -12.45
CA GLN A 27 -0.90 -12.30 -13.17
C GLN A 27 -1.45 -10.87 -13.19
N PHE A 28 -1.19 -10.16 -14.29
CA PHE A 28 -1.64 -8.80 -14.51
C PHE A 28 -2.63 -8.79 -15.66
N THR A 29 -3.60 -7.89 -15.57
CA THR A 29 -4.52 -7.62 -16.66
C THR A 29 -4.04 -6.40 -17.41
N GLN A 30 -3.93 -6.47 -18.74
CA GLN A 30 -3.63 -5.27 -19.52
C GLN A 30 -4.82 -4.31 -19.50
N THR A 31 -4.54 -3.03 -19.25
CA THR A 31 -5.53 -1.94 -19.28
C THR A 31 -4.97 -0.80 -20.13
N SER A 32 -5.82 0.16 -20.50
CA SER A 32 -5.36 1.37 -21.21
C SER A 32 -4.39 2.24 -20.39
N ALA A 33 -4.29 2.01 -19.07
CA ALA A 33 -3.38 2.72 -18.17
C ALA A 33 -2.10 1.93 -17.86
N GLY A 34 -1.89 0.77 -18.49
CA GLY A 34 -0.78 -0.15 -18.21
C GLY A 34 -1.21 -1.43 -17.48
N PRO A 35 -0.26 -2.34 -17.19
CA PRO A 35 -0.57 -3.63 -16.57
C PRO A 35 -1.08 -3.43 -15.14
N LEU A 36 -2.22 -4.04 -14.84
CA LEU A 36 -2.89 -3.99 -13.54
C LEU A 36 -2.64 -5.29 -12.77
N THR A 37 -1.90 -5.20 -11.68
CA THR A 37 -1.45 -6.34 -10.86
C THR A 37 -2.44 -6.68 -9.74
N ALA A 38 -2.23 -7.81 -9.05
CA ALA A 38 -2.97 -8.15 -7.84
C ALA A 38 -2.79 -7.10 -6.72
N ALA A 39 -1.58 -6.57 -6.55
CA ALA A 39 -1.30 -5.53 -5.54
C ALA A 39 -2.05 -4.22 -5.84
N ASP A 40 -2.18 -3.86 -7.12
CA ASP A 40 -2.96 -2.68 -7.52
C ASP A 40 -4.45 -2.83 -7.18
N ARG A 41 -5.01 -4.04 -7.40
CA ARG A 41 -6.40 -4.35 -7.05
C ARG A 41 -6.62 -4.35 -5.54
N ASP A 42 -5.70 -4.97 -4.80
CA ASP A 42 -5.73 -5.01 -3.34
C ASP A 42 -5.70 -3.62 -2.71
N LEU A 43 -4.90 -2.70 -3.27
CA LEU A 43 -4.89 -1.30 -2.82
C LEU A 43 -6.29 -0.65 -2.92
N LEU A 44 -6.98 -0.79 -4.06
CA LEU A 44 -8.33 -0.24 -4.24
C LEU A 44 -9.32 -0.86 -3.24
N VAL A 45 -9.25 -2.17 -3.02
CA VAL A 45 -10.09 -2.88 -2.04
C VAL A 45 -9.84 -2.36 -0.64
N LYS A 46 -8.58 -2.25 -0.20
CA LYS A 46 -8.23 -1.80 1.15
C LYS A 46 -8.61 -0.35 1.40
N VAL A 47 -8.39 0.55 0.44
CA VAL A 47 -8.78 1.96 0.59
C VAL A 47 -10.31 2.11 0.59
N ARG A 48 -11.03 1.35 -0.25
CA ARG A 48 -12.50 1.30 -0.21
C ARG A 48 -13.00 0.84 1.16
N GLN A 49 -12.47 -0.28 1.66
CA GLN A 49 -12.81 -0.79 2.99
C GLN A 49 -12.52 0.24 4.08
N ALA A 50 -11.36 0.91 4.05
CA ALA A 50 -11.04 1.99 4.98
C ALA A 50 -12.11 3.10 5.00
N GLY A 51 -12.51 3.59 3.82
CA GLY A 51 -13.59 4.59 3.72
C GLY A 51 -14.92 4.11 4.30
N LEU A 52 -15.29 2.86 4.07
CA LEU A 52 -16.58 2.29 4.51
C LEU A 52 -16.73 2.23 6.03
N TRP A 53 -15.64 2.17 6.81
CA TRP A 53 -15.72 2.18 8.27
C TRP A 53 -15.27 3.50 8.90
N GLU A 54 -14.35 4.23 8.29
CA GLU A 54 -13.83 5.48 8.89
C GLU A 54 -14.78 6.68 8.69
N MET A 55 -15.61 6.67 7.65
CA MET A 55 -16.70 7.65 7.53
C MET A 55 -17.69 7.55 8.70
N PRO A 56 -18.32 6.38 8.97
CA PRO A 56 -19.23 6.27 10.12
C PRO A 56 -18.50 6.42 11.47
N ALA A 57 -17.24 5.99 11.62
CA ALA A 57 -16.49 6.24 12.84
C ALA A 57 -16.26 7.75 13.09
N GLY A 58 -15.94 8.52 12.04
CA GLY A 58 -15.77 9.97 12.15
C GLY A 58 -17.07 10.71 12.47
N ASP A 59 -18.22 10.20 12.01
CA ASP A 59 -19.55 10.67 12.41
C ASP A 59 -19.84 10.37 13.89
N MET A 60 -19.56 9.14 14.34
CA MET A 60 -19.64 8.76 15.75
C MET A 60 -18.82 9.69 16.64
N ALA A 61 -17.63 10.11 16.20
CA ALA A 61 -16.79 11.03 16.97
C ALA A 61 -17.49 12.36 17.28
N GLN A 62 -18.42 12.84 16.44
CA GLN A 62 -19.13 14.09 16.70
C GLN A 62 -20.01 14.03 17.95
N THR A 63 -20.58 12.86 18.23
CA THR A 63 -21.59 12.65 19.27
C THR A 63 -21.06 11.89 20.49
N ARG A 64 -20.01 11.06 20.31
CA ARG A 64 -19.49 10.16 21.35
C ARG A 64 -18.21 10.62 21.99
N ALA A 65 -17.39 11.41 21.30
CA ALA A 65 -16.14 11.91 21.86
C ALA A 65 -16.40 12.93 22.98
N GLU A 66 -15.53 12.96 23.98
CA GLU A 66 -15.49 14.06 24.97
C GLU A 66 -14.47 15.12 24.52
N SER A 67 -13.32 14.67 24.03
CA SER A 67 -12.25 15.51 23.52
C SER A 67 -12.68 16.30 22.28
N GLN A 68 -12.59 17.63 22.39
CA GLN A 68 -12.81 18.53 21.24
C GLN A 68 -11.84 18.24 20.10
N ARG A 69 -10.61 17.79 20.41
CA ARG A 69 -9.64 17.44 19.38
C ARG A 69 -10.05 16.17 18.63
N VAL A 70 -10.59 15.16 19.33
CA VAL A 70 -11.08 13.93 18.70
C VAL A 70 -12.30 14.23 17.81
N LYS A 71 -13.23 15.09 18.25
CA LYS A 71 -14.35 15.56 17.42
C LYS A 71 -13.87 16.17 16.10
N GLU A 72 -12.93 17.11 16.18
CA GLU A 72 -12.40 17.77 14.99
C GLU A 72 -11.65 16.81 14.07
N VAL A 73 -10.81 15.93 14.64
CA VAL A 73 -10.09 14.91 13.87
C VAL A 73 -11.08 13.96 13.18
N GLY A 74 -12.14 13.53 13.87
CA GLY A 74 -13.15 12.66 13.28
C GLY A 74 -13.92 13.31 12.12
N ARG A 75 -14.25 14.59 12.25
CA ARG A 75 -14.88 15.37 11.17
C ARG A 75 -13.97 15.43 9.93
N LEU A 76 -12.70 15.78 10.13
CA LEU A 76 -11.72 15.87 9.05
C LEU A 76 -11.53 14.52 8.34
N ILE A 77 -11.28 13.44 9.10
CA ILE A 77 -11.11 12.09 8.57
C ILE A 77 -12.34 11.66 7.76
N MET A 78 -13.55 11.87 8.28
CA MET A 78 -14.79 11.56 7.56
C MET A 78 -14.89 12.32 6.22
N GLU A 79 -14.65 13.63 6.22
CA GLU A 79 -14.70 14.46 5.01
C GLU A 79 -13.68 14.02 3.95
N ASP A 80 -12.50 13.62 4.40
CA ASP A 80 -11.43 13.17 3.54
C ASP A 80 -11.67 11.77 3.00
N HIS A 81 -12.20 10.86 3.81
CA HIS A 81 -12.64 9.56 3.32
C HIS A 81 -13.78 9.67 2.32
N LYS A 82 -14.70 10.64 2.46
CA LYS A 82 -15.72 10.90 1.42
C LYS A 82 -15.09 11.26 0.07
N LYS A 83 -14.03 12.08 0.07
CA LYS A 83 -13.30 12.45 -1.16
C LYS A 83 -12.53 11.24 -1.72
N LEU A 84 -11.79 10.54 -0.87
CA LEU A 84 -10.98 9.39 -1.25
C LEU A 84 -11.84 8.23 -1.75
N ASP A 85 -13.03 8.04 -1.18
CA ASP A 85 -14.00 7.03 -1.60
C ASP A 85 -14.47 7.27 -3.04
N ALA A 86 -14.82 8.52 -3.36
CA ALA A 86 -15.19 8.90 -4.73
C ALA A 86 -14.06 8.64 -5.73
N LEU A 87 -12.81 8.95 -5.36
CA LEU A 87 -11.63 8.64 -6.16
C LEU A 87 -11.45 7.13 -6.34
N THR A 88 -11.68 6.34 -5.29
CA THR A 88 -11.55 4.88 -5.30
C THR A 88 -12.57 4.24 -6.22
N VAL A 89 -13.85 4.64 -6.11
CA VAL A 89 -14.94 4.17 -6.98
C VAL A 89 -14.67 4.53 -8.45
N GLN A 90 -14.19 5.75 -8.71
CA GLN A 90 -13.85 6.18 -10.06
C GLN A 90 -12.70 5.35 -10.66
N ALA A 91 -11.61 5.14 -9.91
CA ALA A 91 -10.47 4.35 -10.35
C ALA A 91 -10.87 2.88 -10.58
N ALA A 92 -11.63 2.30 -9.66
CA ALA A 92 -12.14 0.93 -9.78
C ALA A 92 -13.00 0.75 -11.03
N LYS A 93 -13.94 1.66 -11.28
CA LYS A 93 -14.76 1.66 -12.50
C LYS A 93 -13.92 1.74 -13.77
N LYS A 94 -12.95 2.66 -13.81
CA LYS A 94 -12.08 2.86 -14.98
C LYS A 94 -11.23 1.63 -15.30
N LEU A 95 -10.83 0.89 -14.26
CA LEU A 95 -9.94 -0.26 -14.36
C LEU A 95 -10.68 -1.62 -14.38
N GLY A 96 -12.02 -1.62 -14.30
CA GLY A 96 -12.81 -2.85 -14.23
C GLY A 96 -12.49 -3.69 -12.98
N VAL A 97 -12.24 -3.03 -11.85
CA VAL A 97 -11.95 -3.67 -10.57
C VAL A 97 -13.23 -3.73 -9.76
N VAL A 98 -13.61 -4.93 -9.30
CA VAL A 98 -14.67 -5.10 -8.31
C VAL A 98 -14.11 -4.70 -6.94
N ILE A 99 -14.84 -3.83 -6.25
CA ILE A 99 -14.51 -3.35 -4.90
C ILE A 99 -15.68 -3.64 -3.96
N PRO A 100 -15.43 -3.82 -2.65
CA PRO A 100 -16.48 -4.13 -1.70
C PRO A 100 -17.41 -2.93 -1.44
N ASP A 101 -18.62 -3.24 -1.00
CA ASP A 101 -19.65 -2.30 -0.56
C ASP A 101 -19.84 -2.29 0.96
N GLU A 102 -19.21 -3.24 1.67
CA GLU A 102 -19.19 -3.32 3.13
C GLU A 102 -17.77 -3.30 3.73
N PRO A 103 -17.61 -2.85 4.99
CA PRO A 103 -16.39 -3.06 5.75
C PRO A 103 -16.12 -4.55 5.94
N ASN A 104 -14.85 -4.94 6.09
CA ASN A 104 -14.52 -6.31 6.45
C ASN A 104 -14.89 -6.64 7.91
N ALA A 105 -14.83 -7.91 8.27
CA ALA A 105 -15.24 -8.39 9.59
C ALA A 105 -14.52 -7.69 10.76
N ASP A 106 -13.24 -7.34 10.63
CA ASP A 106 -12.49 -6.66 11.68
C ASP A 106 -12.99 -5.22 11.86
N GLN A 107 -13.20 -4.52 10.74
CA GLN A 107 -13.72 -3.15 10.72
C GLN A 107 -15.15 -3.06 11.25
N GLN A 108 -16.00 -4.05 10.97
CA GLN A 108 -17.33 -4.15 11.55
C GLN A 108 -17.27 -4.31 13.08
N ARG A 109 -16.32 -5.10 13.59
CA ARG A 109 -16.09 -5.23 15.04
C ARG A 109 -15.60 -3.93 15.66
N TRP A 110 -14.69 -3.21 15.01
CA TRP A 110 -14.24 -1.89 15.48
C TRP A 110 -15.38 -0.87 15.53
N LEU A 111 -16.26 -0.85 14.53
CA LEU A 111 -17.45 -0.01 14.55
C LEU A 111 -18.40 -0.36 15.71
N ALA A 112 -18.63 -1.64 15.95
CA ALA A 112 -19.46 -2.09 17.07
C ALA A 112 -18.86 -1.70 18.43
N GLN A 113 -17.53 -1.82 18.58
CA GLN A 113 -16.80 -1.37 19.77
C GLN A 113 -16.99 0.14 20.00
N LEU A 114 -16.66 0.96 19.00
CA LEU A 114 -16.81 2.41 19.10
C LEU A 114 -18.26 2.84 19.34
N ALA A 115 -19.23 2.13 18.78
CA ALA A 115 -20.66 2.39 19.01
C ALA A 115 -21.13 2.05 20.43
N ALA A 116 -20.40 1.19 21.16
CA ALA A 116 -20.68 0.86 22.56
C ALA A 116 -20.05 1.84 23.55
N GLU A 117 -19.15 2.71 23.07
CA GLU A 117 -18.34 3.61 23.89
C GLU A 117 -18.81 5.07 23.81
N SER A 118 -18.38 5.86 24.80
CA SER A 118 -18.51 7.32 24.83
C SER A 118 -17.45 7.91 25.75
N GLY A 119 -17.21 9.21 25.62
CA GLY A 119 -16.28 9.96 26.43
C GLY A 119 -14.83 9.49 26.29
N PRO A 120 -14.04 9.43 27.38
CA PRO A 120 -12.61 9.14 27.30
C PRO A 120 -12.29 7.74 26.75
N ALA A 121 -13.18 6.76 26.93
CA ALA A 121 -13.02 5.42 26.36
C ALA A 121 -13.08 5.47 24.83
N PHE A 122 -14.12 6.11 24.29
CA PHE A 122 -14.26 6.33 22.85
C PHE A 122 -13.05 7.09 22.30
N ASP A 123 -12.64 8.18 22.96
CA ASP A 123 -11.54 9.02 22.50
C ASP A 123 -10.23 8.24 22.35
N LYS A 124 -9.92 7.39 23.33
CA LYS A 124 -8.73 6.54 23.34
C LYS A 124 -8.79 5.49 22.22
N ASP A 125 -9.88 4.74 22.14
CA ASP A 125 -9.96 3.61 21.22
C ASP A 125 -10.10 4.09 19.78
N TYR A 126 -10.81 5.21 19.56
CA TYR A 126 -10.85 5.90 18.26
C TYR A 126 -9.44 6.26 17.77
N ALA A 127 -8.65 6.96 18.60
CA ALA A 127 -7.31 7.38 18.21
C ALA A 127 -6.40 6.19 17.88
N ASN A 128 -6.44 5.14 18.71
CA ASN A 128 -5.55 3.99 18.59
C ASN A 128 -5.94 3.04 17.44
N LEU A 129 -7.23 2.70 17.30
CA LEU A 129 -7.71 1.83 16.23
C LEU A 129 -7.44 2.44 14.86
N LEU A 130 -7.85 3.70 14.65
CA LEU A 130 -7.62 4.37 13.37
C LEU A 130 -6.13 4.52 13.10
N ARG A 131 -5.31 4.86 14.11
CA ARG A 131 -3.86 5.07 13.87
C ARG A 131 -3.14 3.77 13.50
N ALA A 132 -3.52 2.65 14.12
CA ALA A 132 -3.01 1.33 13.76
C ALA A 132 -3.47 0.90 12.35
N ALA A 133 -4.73 1.16 11.99
CA ALA A 133 -5.27 0.87 10.67
C ALA A 133 -4.53 1.66 9.57
N HIS A 134 -4.30 2.96 9.78
CA HIS A 134 -3.55 3.80 8.86
C HIS A 134 -2.10 3.31 8.68
N GLY A 135 -1.44 2.85 9.74
CA GLY A 135 -0.10 2.27 9.64
C GLY A 135 -0.06 1.04 8.73
N LYS A 136 -1.06 0.15 8.82
CA LYS A 136 -1.20 -1.02 7.93
C LYS A 136 -1.48 -0.62 6.48
N VAL A 137 -2.31 0.39 6.24
CA VAL A 137 -2.63 0.85 4.88
C VAL A 137 -1.46 1.60 4.25
N PHE A 138 -0.69 2.36 5.03
CA PHE A 138 0.49 3.09 4.53
C PHE A 138 1.51 2.15 3.88
N THR A 139 1.80 0.98 4.47
CA THR A 139 2.75 0.02 3.90
C THR A 139 2.28 -0.52 2.55
N VAL A 140 0.98 -0.79 2.41
CA VAL A 140 0.37 -1.22 1.14
C VAL A 140 0.48 -0.12 0.09
N VAL A 141 0.05 1.10 0.42
CA VAL A 141 0.05 2.21 -0.56
C VAL A 141 1.49 2.56 -0.96
N ALA A 142 2.44 2.55 -0.03
CA ALA A 142 3.85 2.78 -0.31
C ALA A 142 4.44 1.71 -1.24
N GLY A 143 4.13 0.43 -1.00
CA GLY A 143 4.57 -0.68 -1.86
C GLY A 143 4.02 -0.57 -3.28
N VAL A 144 2.73 -0.26 -3.43
CA VAL A 144 2.13 -0.05 -4.76
C VAL A 144 2.68 1.21 -5.43
N ARG A 145 2.82 2.31 -4.69
CA ARG A 145 3.34 3.58 -5.21
C ARG A 145 4.75 3.44 -5.78
N SER A 146 5.60 2.66 -5.13
CA SER A 146 7.00 2.47 -5.55
C SER A 146 7.12 1.56 -6.78
N GLY A 147 6.22 0.59 -6.94
CA GLY A 147 6.36 -0.50 -7.91
C GLY A 147 5.42 -0.46 -9.11
N THR A 148 4.23 0.14 -9.01
CA THR A 148 3.20 -0.05 -10.04
C THR A 148 3.65 0.45 -11.41
N ARG A 149 3.21 -0.22 -12.48
CA ARG A 149 3.37 0.25 -13.88
C ARG A 149 2.07 0.83 -14.43
N ASN A 150 0.97 0.76 -13.67
CA ASN A 150 -0.31 1.36 -14.05
C ASN A 150 -0.35 2.85 -13.68
N THR A 151 -0.56 3.73 -14.66
CA THR A 151 -0.52 5.19 -14.45
C THR A 151 -1.70 5.70 -13.62
N GLU A 152 -2.88 5.08 -13.75
CA GLU A 152 -4.06 5.42 -12.95
C GLU A 152 -3.83 5.05 -11.48
N ILE A 153 -3.34 3.82 -11.24
CA ILE A 153 -3.02 3.38 -9.87
C ILE A 153 -1.88 4.19 -9.28
N ARG A 154 -0.88 4.57 -10.08
CA ARG A 154 0.20 5.46 -9.60
C ARG A 154 -0.39 6.77 -9.07
N LYS A 155 -1.29 7.41 -9.82
CA LYS A 155 -1.98 8.63 -9.39
C LYS A 155 -2.79 8.39 -8.11
N PHE A 156 -3.61 7.33 -8.10
CA PHE A 156 -4.42 6.96 -6.94
C PHE A 156 -3.57 6.73 -5.67
N ALA A 157 -2.47 6.00 -5.79
CA ALA A 157 -1.55 5.75 -4.68
C ALA A 157 -0.84 7.03 -4.19
N ALA A 158 -0.63 8.04 -5.05
CA ALA A 158 -0.14 9.36 -4.60
C ALA A 158 -1.12 10.01 -3.63
N GLU A 159 -2.39 10.08 -4.03
CA GLU A 159 -3.45 10.69 -3.22
C GLU A 159 -3.62 9.91 -1.92
N GLY A 160 -3.66 8.57 -2.00
CA GLY A 160 -3.73 7.69 -0.83
C GLY A 160 -2.61 7.95 0.18
N ILE A 161 -1.36 8.13 -0.29
CA ILE A 161 -0.22 8.48 0.59
C ILE A 161 -0.42 9.83 1.27
N ASN A 162 -0.89 10.85 0.54
CA ASN A 162 -1.13 12.17 1.12
C ASN A 162 -2.19 12.14 2.22
N PHE A 163 -3.30 11.42 1.98
CA PHE A 163 -4.35 11.26 3.00
C PHE A 163 -3.86 10.46 4.20
N VAL A 164 -3.26 9.29 3.99
CA VAL A 164 -2.88 8.39 5.09
C VAL A 164 -1.85 9.05 6.01
N MET A 165 -0.86 9.77 5.47
CA MET A 165 0.14 10.50 6.27
C MET A 165 -0.51 11.63 7.07
N ARG A 166 -1.42 12.39 6.44
CA ARG A 166 -2.13 13.47 7.15
C ARG A 166 -3.02 12.91 8.25
N HIS A 167 -3.75 11.84 8.00
CA HIS A 167 -4.61 11.23 9.02
C HIS A 167 -3.81 10.68 10.19
N MET A 168 -2.65 10.05 9.94
CA MET A 168 -1.72 9.64 11.01
C MET A 168 -1.33 10.84 11.87
N ALA A 169 -0.92 11.96 11.26
CA ALA A 169 -0.58 13.18 12.00
C ALA A 169 -1.76 13.78 12.76
N LEU A 170 -2.97 13.75 12.19
CA LEU A 170 -4.20 14.20 12.86
C LEU A 170 -4.50 13.34 14.09
N LEU A 171 -4.43 12.01 13.96
CA LEU A 171 -4.67 11.07 15.05
C LEU A 171 -3.62 11.21 16.16
N GLU A 172 -2.34 11.33 15.79
CA GLU A 172 -1.24 11.57 16.74
C GLU A 172 -1.42 12.90 17.49
N SER A 173 -1.93 13.94 16.83
CA SER A 173 -2.20 15.24 17.45
C SER A 173 -3.32 15.23 18.50
N THR A 174 -4.06 14.12 18.65
CA THR A 174 -5.00 13.95 19.77
C THR A 174 -4.28 13.80 21.12
N GLY A 175 -3.01 13.38 21.10
CA GLY A 175 -2.25 13.04 22.30
C GLY A 175 -2.64 11.69 22.92
N LEU A 176 -3.51 10.92 22.28
CA LEU A 176 -4.07 9.67 22.81
C LEU A 176 -3.50 8.39 22.16
N VAL A 177 -2.66 8.53 21.15
CA VAL A 177 -2.02 7.39 20.47
C VAL A 177 -0.98 6.76 21.40
N ASP A 178 -1.15 5.47 21.68
CA ASP A 178 -0.17 4.65 22.38
C ASP A 178 0.79 4.02 21.37
N PHE A 179 1.93 4.67 21.18
CA PHE A 179 2.97 4.21 20.25
C PHE A 179 3.58 2.86 20.63
N GLN A 180 3.49 2.42 21.90
CA GLN A 180 4.02 1.12 22.34
C GLN A 180 3.15 -0.05 21.86
N GLN A 181 1.92 0.20 21.46
CA GLN A 181 1.01 -0.83 20.92
C GLN A 181 1.05 -0.92 19.39
N LEU A 182 1.78 -0.03 18.71
CA LEU A 182 1.93 -0.10 17.27
C LEU A 182 2.87 -1.26 16.89
N PRO A 183 2.61 -1.97 15.77
CA PRO A 183 3.51 -3.01 15.30
C PRO A 183 4.93 -2.49 15.06
N GLU A 184 5.94 -3.26 15.44
CA GLU A 184 7.33 -2.92 15.14
C GLU A 184 7.58 -2.90 13.62
N PRO A 185 8.43 -1.99 13.13
CA PRO A 185 8.87 -2.02 11.73
C PRO A 185 9.54 -3.36 11.39
N PRO A 186 9.42 -3.83 10.13
CA PRO A 186 10.10 -5.04 9.71
C PRO A 186 11.62 -4.89 9.86
N THR A 187 12.28 -5.96 10.28
CA THR A 187 13.74 -5.99 10.36
C THR A 187 14.33 -5.80 8.96
N PRO A 188 15.34 -4.91 8.79
CA PRO A 188 16.01 -4.76 7.51
C PRO A 188 16.60 -6.09 7.05
N SER A 189 16.48 -6.40 5.75
CA SER A 189 17.21 -7.55 5.20
C SER A 189 18.73 -7.32 5.36
N PRO A 190 19.50 -8.35 5.75
CA PRO A 190 20.94 -8.23 5.83
C PRO A 190 21.50 -7.76 4.49
N ALA A 191 22.44 -6.81 4.51
CA ALA A 191 23.11 -6.37 3.30
C ALA A 191 23.75 -7.59 2.60
N PRO A 192 23.64 -7.71 1.27
CA PRO A 192 24.37 -8.75 0.55
C PRO A 192 25.87 -8.61 0.87
N PRO A 193 26.61 -9.73 1.05
CA PRO A 193 28.03 -9.66 1.38
C PRO A 193 28.74 -8.84 0.31
N VAL A 194 29.53 -7.86 0.75
CA VAL A 194 30.39 -7.08 -0.15
C VAL A 194 31.34 -8.09 -0.80
N ALA A 195 31.16 -8.35 -2.09
CA ALA A 195 32.10 -9.15 -2.84
C ALA A 195 33.44 -8.43 -2.81
N LEU A 196 34.38 -8.93 -1.99
CA LEU A 196 35.77 -8.51 -2.06
C LEU A 196 36.24 -8.82 -3.47
N ALA A 197 36.44 -7.78 -4.27
CA ALA A 197 37.09 -7.91 -5.57
C ALA A 197 38.45 -8.57 -5.32
N VAL A 198 38.58 -9.84 -5.70
CA VAL A 198 39.87 -10.52 -5.73
C VAL A 198 40.70 -9.76 -6.76
N ASP A 199 41.68 -8.99 -6.29
CA ASP A 199 42.66 -8.33 -7.13
C ASP A 199 43.50 -9.41 -7.81
N THR A 200 43.14 -9.76 -9.05
CA THR A 200 43.88 -10.73 -9.86
C THR A 200 45.13 -10.14 -10.51
N ARG A 201 45.63 -8.96 -10.07
CA ARG A 201 46.91 -8.42 -10.54
C ARG A 201 48.08 -8.82 -9.64
N ARG A 202 48.43 -10.10 -9.66
CA ARG A 202 49.81 -10.56 -9.43
C ARG A 202 50.13 -11.72 -10.36
N HIS A 203 50.64 -11.39 -11.54
CA HIS A 203 51.53 -12.25 -12.34
C HIS A 203 52.56 -11.35 -13.01
#